data_AF-A0AAV6V546-F1
#
_entry.id   AF-A0AAV6V546-F1
#
_cell.length_a   1.000
_cell.length_b   1.000
_cell.length_c   1.000
_cell.angle_alpha   90.00
_cell.angle_beta   90.00
_cell.angle_gamma   90.00
#
_symmetry.space_group_name_H-M   'P 1'
#
loop_
_entity.id
_entity.type
_entity.pdbx_description
1 polymer ?
#
loop_
_entity_poly.entity_id
_entity_poly.type
_entity_poly.pdbx_seq_one_letter_code
_entity_poly.pdbx_strand_id
1 'polypeptide(L)'
;MDLHFPIKSTRRRCTLCSRNRVQKRTSIQCSECKVALCSEKQNNCFQLYHQLICVYPWLQSRFVKPDKKHNDNDKPDKQCADVYSF
;
A
#
# COMPACT_ATOMS: atom_id res chain seq x y z
N MET A 1 9.73 12.98 -5.80
CA MET A 1 8.32 13.11 -5.35
C MET A 1 7.50 12.32 -6.34
N ASP A 2 7.33 11.03 -6.11
CA ASP A 2 6.60 10.18 -7.04
C ASP A 2 5.11 10.47 -6.89
N LEU A 3 4.49 10.88 -7.99
CA LEU A 3 3.10 11.31 -8.02
C LEU A 3 2.19 10.09 -8.16
N HIS A 4 1.47 9.76 -7.09
CA HIS A 4 0.52 8.65 -7.08
C HIS A 4 -0.89 9.12 -7.44
N PHE A 5 -1.33 8.81 -8.67
CA PHE A 5 -2.66 9.19 -9.14
C PHE A 5 -3.64 8.01 -9.15
N PRO A 6 -4.91 8.23 -8.75
CA PRO A 6 -5.95 7.22 -8.91
C PRO A 6 -6.42 7.17 -10.37
N ILE A 7 -6.24 6.03 -11.02
CA ILE A 7 -6.74 5.76 -12.38
C ILE A 7 -7.92 4.78 -12.33
N LYS A 8 -8.85 4.91 -13.28
CA LYS A 8 -9.94 3.94 -13.44
C LYS A 8 -9.36 2.56 -13.81
N SER A 9 -9.90 1.51 -13.22
CA SER A 9 -9.55 0.13 -13.54
C SER A 9 -10.76 -0.80 -13.41
N THR A 10 -10.56 -2.06 -13.77
CA THR A 10 -11.55 -3.12 -13.52
C THR A 10 -11.94 -3.17 -12.04
N ARG A 11 -13.15 -3.64 -11.73
CA ARG A 11 -13.63 -3.70 -10.33
C ARG A 11 -12.85 -4.74 -9.52
N ARG A 12 -11.91 -4.29 -8.69
CA ARG A 12 -11.03 -5.13 -7.85
C ARG A 12 -11.35 -4.95 -6.36
N ARG A 13 -10.84 -5.85 -5.51
CA ARG A 13 -10.95 -5.72 -4.05
C ARG A 13 -9.92 -4.71 -3.54
N CYS A 14 -10.30 -3.83 -2.62
CA CYS A 14 -9.36 -2.94 -1.96
C CYS A 14 -8.35 -3.76 -1.15
N THR A 15 -7.06 -3.53 -1.40
CA THR A 15 -5.96 -4.30 -0.79
C THR A 15 -5.94 -4.13 0.74
N LEU A 16 -6.09 -2.90 1.22
CA LEU A 16 -6.13 -2.60 2.66
C LEU A 16 -7.39 -3.16 3.33
N CYS A 17 -8.57 -2.98 2.73
CA CYS A 17 -9.80 -3.54 3.29
C CYS A 17 -9.75 -5.07 3.32
N SER A 18 -9.23 -5.71 2.28
CA SER A 18 -9.08 -7.17 2.24
C SER A 18 -8.21 -7.68 3.38
N ARG A 19 -7.12 -6.96 3.72
CA ARG A 19 -6.26 -7.26 4.87
C ARG A 19 -7.01 -7.13 6.20
N ASN A 20 -7.89 -6.13 6.32
CA ASN A 20 -8.76 -5.93 7.48
C ASN A 20 -10.00 -6.85 7.48
N ARG A 21 -10.04 -7.89 6.63
CA ARG A 21 -11.18 -8.81 6.46
C ARG A 21 -12.49 -8.13 6.03
N VAL A 22 -12.41 -6.91 5.50
CA VAL A 22 -13.55 -6.17 4.95
C VAL A 22 -13.62 -6.37 3.44
N GLN A 23 -14.74 -6.89 2.95
CA GLN A 23 -14.96 -7.13 1.53
C GLN A 23 -15.44 -5.85 0.82
N LYS A 24 -14.50 -4.98 0.49
CA LYS A 24 -14.77 -3.73 -0.24
C LYS A 24 -14.20 -3.77 -1.64
N ARG A 25 -15.01 -3.45 -2.65
CA ARG A 25 -14.59 -3.37 -4.06
C ARG A 25 -14.44 -1.92 -4.50
N THR A 26 -13.47 -1.68 -5.37
CA THR A 26 -13.14 -0.36 -5.92
C THR A 26 -12.90 -0.50 -7.43
N SER A 27 -13.21 0.56 -8.18
CA SER A 27 -12.90 0.68 -9.61
C SER A 27 -11.73 1.62 -9.87
N ILE A 28 -10.96 1.96 -8.84
CA ILE A 28 -9.76 2.78 -8.95
C ILE A 28 -8.53 2.01 -8.47
N GLN A 29 -7.39 2.28 -9.09
CA GLN A 29 -6.08 1.78 -8.68
C GLN A 29 -5.03 2.89 -8.81
N CYS A 30 -3.89 2.73 -8.14
CA CYS A 30 -2.76 3.65 -8.32
C CYS A 30 -2.09 3.47 -9.69
N SER A 31 -1.75 4.56 -10.37
CA SER A 31 -0.99 4.53 -11.63
C SER A 31 0.38 3.88 -11.47
N GLU A 32 1.07 4.15 -10.36
CA GLU A 32 2.44 3.68 -10.11
C GLU A 32 2.44 2.31 -9.43
N CYS A 33 1.80 2.21 -8.26
CA CYS A 33 1.85 0.99 -7.45
C CYS A 33 0.97 -0.15 -7.98
N LYS A 34 0.07 0.14 -8.93
CA LYS A 34 -0.93 -0.80 -9.47
C LYS A 34 -1.82 -1.47 -8.41
N VAL A 35 -1.90 -0.92 -7.20
CA VAL A 35 -2.76 -1.43 -6.11
C VAL A 35 -4.16 -0.84 -6.20
N ALA A 36 -5.17 -1.70 -6.07
CA ALA A 36 -6.56 -1.30 -5.97
C ALA A 36 -6.86 -0.87 -4.52
N LEU A 37 -7.31 0.37 -4.34
CA LEU A 37 -7.62 0.97 -3.04
C LEU A 37 -8.93 1.76 -3.14
N CYS A 38 -9.74 1.76 -2.08
CA CYS A 38 -10.94 2.61 -2.06
C CYS A 38 -10.57 4.05 -1.71
N SER A 39 -11.26 5.00 -2.33
CA SER A 39 -11.21 6.42 -2.01
C SER A 39 -12.61 6.88 -1.61
N GLU A 40 -13.00 6.52 -0.38
CA GLU A 40 -14.28 6.95 0.20
C GLU A 40 -14.05 8.07 1.21
N LYS A 41 -15.01 8.98 1.33
CA LYS A 41 -14.93 10.17 2.20
C LYS A 41 -14.63 9.85 3.67
N GLN A 42 -15.14 8.73 4.18
CA GLN A 42 -14.94 8.31 5.57
C GLN A 42 -13.75 7.38 5.77
N ASN A 43 -13.26 6.72 4.72
CA ASN A 43 -12.18 5.73 4.79
C ASN A 43 -11.38 5.72 3.49
N ASN A 44 -10.32 6.52 3.47
CA ASN A 44 -9.50 6.74 2.29
C ASN A 44 -8.25 5.84 2.31
N CYS A 45 -8.47 4.55 1.98
CA CYS A 45 -7.38 3.57 1.89
C CYS A 45 -6.32 3.97 0.86
N PHE A 46 -6.69 4.74 -0.17
CA PHE A 46 -5.72 5.27 -1.13
C PHE A 46 -4.67 6.15 -0.43
N GLN A 47 -5.12 7.14 0.33
CA GLN A 47 -4.21 8.05 1.04
C GLN A 47 -3.39 7.31 2.11
N LEU A 48 -4.03 6.47 2.92
CA LEU A 48 -3.36 5.73 3.99
C LEU A 48 -2.25 4.82 3.47
N TYR A 49 -2.50 4.12 2.36
CA TYR A 49 -1.48 3.27 1.74
C TYR A 49 -0.26 4.09 1.29
N HIS A 50 -0.47 5.23 0.66
CA HIS A 50 0.63 6.04 0.14
C HIS A 50 1.36 6.84 1.23
N GLN A 51 0.72 7.14 2.36
CA GLN A 51 1.38 7.77 3.51
C GLN A 51 2.23 6.80 4.33
N LEU A 52 1.77 5.55 4.49
CA LEU A 52 2.38 4.61 5.43
C LEU A 52 3.16 3.47 4.77
N ILE A 53 2.67 2.96 3.64
CA ILE A 53 3.13 1.68 3.07
C ILE A 53 3.94 1.89 1.80
N CYS A 54 3.55 2.84 0.94
CA CYS A 54 4.23 3.05 -0.34
C CYS A 54 5.63 3.66 -0.17
N VAL A 55 5.81 4.58 0.77
CA VAL A 55 7.10 5.24 1.02
C VAL A 55 8.08 4.31 1.74
N TYR A 56 7.57 3.29 2.43
CA TYR A 56 8.37 2.33 3.20
C TYR A 56 7.93 0.89 2.90
N PRO A 57 8.38 0.30 1.78
CA PRO A 57 8.01 -1.06 1.40
C PRO A 57 8.30 -2.10 2.50
N TRP A 58 9.35 -1.88 3.30
CA TRP A 58 9.74 -2.70 4.45
C TRP A 58 8.81 -2.56 5.68
N LEU A 59 7.93 -1.56 5.74
CA LEU A 59 6.97 -1.39 6.83
C LEU A 59 5.77 -2.35 6.75
N GLN A 60 5.61 -3.07 5.63
CA GLN A 60 4.56 -4.07 5.51
C GLN A 60 4.66 -5.16 6.58
N SER A 61 5.87 -5.43 7.11
CA SER A 61 6.12 -6.49 8.10
C SER A 61 5.53 -6.23 9.50
N ARG A 62 5.22 -4.97 9.88
CA ARG A 62 4.69 -4.63 11.22
C ARG A 62 3.17 -4.71 11.35
N PHE A 63 2.44 -4.77 10.24
CA PHE A 63 0.99 -4.97 10.20
C PHE A 63 0.59 -6.42 9.84
N VAL A 64 1.57 -7.31 9.70
CA VAL A 64 1.37 -8.75 9.51
C VAL A 64 1.15 -9.37 10.90
N LYS A 65 -0.05 -9.89 11.17
CA LYS A 65 -0.17 -10.96 12.17
C LYS A 65 0.61 -12.15 11.61
N PRO A 66 1.49 -12.78 12.40
CA PRO A 66 2.44 -13.75 11.89
C PRO A 66 1.69 -15.03 11.50
N ASP A 67 1.59 -15.31 10.22
CA ASP A 67 1.28 -16.65 9.73
C ASP A 67 2.47 -17.16 8.91
N LYS A 68 3.36 -17.82 9.64
CA LYS A 68 4.32 -18.88 9.24
C LYS A 68 5.35 -18.58 8.12
N LYS A 69 6.60 -18.49 8.58
CA LYS A 69 7.91 -18.76 7.93
C LYS A 69 8.09 -18.26 6.49
N HIS A 70 8.75 -17.11 6.36
CA HIS A 70 9.49 -16.74 5.15
C HIS A 70 10.99 -17.00 5.40
N ASN A 71 11.68 -17.56 4.40
CA ASN A 71 13.10 -17.95 4.45
C ASN A 71 13.98 -16.72 4.18
N ASP A 72 15.02 -16.53 4.98
CA ASP A 72 15.85 -15.32 5.14
C ASP A 72 16.89 -15.03 4.02
N ASN A 73 16.56 -15.20 2.73
CA ASN A 73 17.58 -15.02 1.67
C ASN A 73 17.33 -13.90 0.64
N ASP A 74 16.32 -13.06 0.81
CA ASP A 74 16.15 -11.89 -0.06
C ASP A 74 16.55 -10.62 0.67
N LYS A 75 17.82 -10.24 0.49
CA LYS A 75 18.39 -8.96 0.92
C LYS A 75 18.20 -7.95 -0.21
N PRO A 76 17.26 -7.01 -0.15
CA PRO A 76 17.29 -5.88 -1.05
C PRO A 76 18.36 -4.90 -0.56
N ASP A 77 19.28 -4.60 -1.47
CA ASP A 77 20.39 -3.68 -1.30
C ASP A 77 19.96 -2.27 -0.86
N LYS A 78 20.92 -1.61 -0.24
CA LYS A 78 20.81 -0.40 0.55
C LYS A 78 20.34 0.83 -0.24
N GLN A 79 19.81 1.78 0.54
CA GLN A 79 20.01 3.24 0.45
C GLN A 79 19.03 4.07 -0.39
N CYS A 80 18.11 4.75 0.29
CA CYS A 80 17.73 6.13 -0.01
C CYS A 80 17.61 6.89 1.32
N ALA A 81 18.54 7.81 1.54
CA ALA A 81 18.65 8.67 2.70
C ALA A 81 17.81 9.95 2.55
N ASP A 82 17.31 10.42 3.70
CA ASP A 82 16.92 11.80 4.06
C ASP A 82 15.90 12.53 3.18
N VAL A 83 15.49 13.73 3.66
CA VAL A 83 14.63 14.74 2.99
C VAL A 83 13.14 14.62 3.39
N TYR A 84 12.52 15.43 4.27
CA TYR A 84 12.76 16.76 4.86
C TYR A 84 12.08 16.87 6.24
N SER A 85 12.71 17.60 7.17
CA SER A 85 12.02 18.39 8.21
C SER A 85 11.65 19.74 7.60
N PHE A 86 10.40 20.20 7.78
CA PHE A 86 9.98 21.60 8.01
C PHE A 86 8.49 21.61 8.41
#